data_AF-A0A735L573-F1
#
_entry.id   AF-A0A735L573-F1
#
_cell.length_a   1.000
_cell.length_b   1.000
_cell.length_c   1.000
_cell.angle_alpha   90.00
_cell.angle_beta   90.00
_cell.angle_gamma   90.00
#
_symmetry.space_group_name_H-M   'P 1'
#
loop_
_entity.id
_entity.type
_entity.pdbx_description
1 polymer ?
#
loop_
_entity_poly.entity_id
_entity_poly.type
_entity_poly.pdbx_seq_one_letter_code
_entity_poly.pdbx_strand_id
1 'polypeptide(L)'
;MDNQPSASKIPSSIQPIIKINSNLNNLISNHLRIHCISVRLNNEELQLLNIKRGDKSKGEWLRMAFLHTSPSIIPEINVEAWKALSDISQKLNRIAIHIDGKSKDSQLTHTELFAVKRQLEELRHNLLRTDFWSIPREGYAEDQER
;
A
#
# COMPACT_ATOMS: atom_id res chain seq x y z
N MET A 1 -38.16 26.29 51.33
CA MET A 1 -38.32 27.20 50.16
C MET A 1 -36.90 27.59 49.81
N ASP A 2 -36.25 26.76 49.00
CA ASP A 2 -34.81 26.86 48.78
C ASP A 2 -34.57 27.11 47.30
N ASN A 3 -34.10 28.33 47.04
CA ASN A 3 -34.01 28.97 45.73
C ASN A 3 -32.95 28.26 44.86
N GLN A 4 -33.41 27.64 43.77
CA GLN A 4 -32.55 27.35 42.62
C GLN A 4 -32.07 28.69 42.04
N PRO A 5 -30.76 28.90 41.80
CA PRO A 5 -30.29 30.11 41.15
C PRO A 5 -30.72 30.12 39.68
N SER A 6 -31.61 31.06 39.35
CA SER A 6 -32.14 31.33 38.03
C SER A 6 -31.03 31.49 36.99
N ALA A 7 -31.11 30.70 35.91
CA ALA A 7 -30.23 30.80 34.75
C ALA A 7 -30.38 32.16 34.05
N SER A 8 -29.62 33.17 34.49
CA SER A 8 -29.37 34.37 33.70
C SER A 8 -28.14 35.10 34.24
N LYS A 9 -27.28 35.55 33.32
CA LYS A 9 -26.03 36.33 33.50
C LYS A 9 -24.73 35.51 33.39
N ILE A 10 -24.57 34.82 32.26
CA ILE A 10 -23.23 34.56 31.70
C ILE A 10 -22.98 35.63 30.63
N PRO A 11 -21.86 36.39 30.68
CA PRO A 11 -21.57 37.42 29.69
C PRO A 11 -21.49 36.82 28.26
N SER A 12 -22.05 37.54 27.28
CA SER A 12 -22.09 37.11 25.87
C SER A 12 -20.70 36.83 25.27
N SER A 13 -19.64 37.39 25.85
CA SER A 13 -18.25 37.14 25.47
C SER A 13 -17.75 35.73 25.82
N ILE A 14 -18.37 35.04 26.79
CA ILE A 14 -17.94 33.72 27.27
C ILE A 14 -18.67 32.58 26.54
N GLN A 15 -19.83 32.85 25.94
CA GLN A 15 -20.60 31.85 25.17
C GLN A 15 -19.82 31.17 24.03
N PRO A 16 -19.06 31.89 23.17
CA PRO A 16 -18.27 31.24 22.11
C PRO A 16 -17.13 30.38 22.68
N ILE A 17 -16.53 30.79 23.80
CA ILE A 17 -15.43 30.06 24.46
C ILE A 17 -15.94 28.72 25.04
N ILE A 18 -17.11 28.73 25.68
CA ILE A 18 -17.75 27.51 26.22
C ILE A 18 -18.12 26.55 25.08
N LYS A 19 -18.62 27.07 23.94
CA LYS A 19 -19.00 26.26 22.77
C LYS A 19 -17.80 25.60 22.08
N ILE A 20 -16.63 26.24 22.09
CA ILE A 20 -15.38 25.66 21.58
C ILE A 20 -14.89 24.53 22.50
N ASN A 21 -14.91 24.75 23.82
CA ASN A 21 -14.53 23.74 24.80
C ASN A 21 -15.46 22.51 24.79
N SER A 22 -16.77 22.71 24.67
CA SER A 22 -17.71 21.58 24.58
C SER A 22 -17.50 20.76 23.30
N ASN A 23 -17.23 21.40 22.16
CA ASN A 23 -16.90 20.70 20.93
C ASN A 23 -15.55 19.96 20.99
N LEU A 24 -14.53 20.55 21.60
CA LEU A 24 -13.24 19.86 21.82
C LEU A 24 -13.40 18.65 22.73
N ASN A 25 -14.16 18.78 23.82
CA ASN A 25 -14.44 17.66 24.71
C ASN A 25 -15.22 16.53 24.00
N ASN A 26 -16.16 16.89 23.11
CA ASN A 26 -16.91 15.91 22.33
C ASN A 26 -16.02 15.20 21.29
N LEU A 27 -15.11 15.94 20.65
CA LEU A 27 -14.14 15.39 19.70
C LEU A 27 -13.14 14.45 20.39
N ILE A 28 -12.63 14.83 21.57
CA ILE A 28 -11.76 14.00 22.40
C ILE A 28 -12.52 12.75 22.84
N SER A 29 -13.75 12.90 23.35
CA SER A 29 -14.62 11.79 23.76
C SER A 29 -14.85 10.79 22.62
N ASN A 30 -15.06 11.27 21.39
CA ASN A 30 -15.26 10.42 20.22
C ASN A 30 -14.00 9.63 19.80
N HIS A 31 -12.80 10.06 20.23
CA HIS A 31 -11.55 9.36 19.95
C HIS A 31 -11.08 8.44 21.09
N LEU A 32 -11.70 8.50 22.28
CA LEU A 32 -11.37 7.64 23.40
C LEU A 32 -11.85 6.21 23.16
N ARG A 33 -11.02 5.24 23.53
CA ARG A 33 -11.28 3.81 23.34
C ARG A 33 -11.97 3.24 24.59
N ILE A 34 -13.27 3.51 24.73
CA ILE A 34 -14.05 3.16 25.93
C ILE A 34 -14.83 1.83 25.81
N HIS A 35 -14.94 1.26 24.60
CA HIS A 35 -15.65 0.00 24.38
C HIS A 35 -14.69 -1.19 24.51
N CYS A 36 -15.00 -2.10 25.43
CA CYS A 36 -14.22 -3.32 25.66
C CYS A 36 -14.79 -4.50 24.86
N ILE A 37 -13.91 -5.26 24.23
CA ILE A 37 -14.23 -6.53 23.57
C ILE A 37 -13.40 -7.62 24.26
N SER A 38 -14.04 -8.72 24.66
CA SER A 38 -13.37 -9.85 25.30
C SER A 38 -13.54 -11.12 24.46
N VAL A 39 -12.45 -11.86 24.31
CA VAL A 39 -12.38 -13.11 23.52
C VAL A 39 -11.60 -14.13 24.34
N ARG A 40 -12.02 -15.40 24.31
CA ARG A 40 -11.31 -16.52 24.92
C ARG A 40 -10.55 -17.28 23.83
N LEU A 41 -9.29 -17.62 24.11
CA LEU A 41 -8.43 -18.40 23.23
C LEU A 41 -8.02 -19.70 23.92
N ASN A 42 -7.88 -20.76 23.15
CA ASN A 42 -7.24 -21.98 23.62
C ASN A 42 -5.69 -21.81 23.68
N ASN A 43 -4.98 -22.85 24.12
CA ASN A 43 -3.54 -22.76 24.32
C ASN A 43 -2.75 -22.59 22.99
N GLU A 44 -3.16 -23.27 21.93
CA GLU A 44 -2.53 -23.20 20.60
C GLU A 44 -2.73 -21.82 19.98
N GLU A 45 -3.95 -21.30 20.04
CA GLU A 45 -4.31 -19.97 19.56
C GLU A 45 -3.56 -18.87 20.31
N LEU A 46 -3.39 -19.02 21.63
CA LEU A 46 -2.62 -18.09 22.46
C LEU A 46 -1.12 -18.11 22.09
N GLN A 47 -0.55 -19.29 21.81
CA GLN A 47 0.82 -19.40 21.34
C GLN A 47 1.00 -18.71 19.98
N LEU A 48 0.09 -18.96 19.04
CA LEU A 48 0.10 -18.31 17.73
C LEU A 48 0.02 -16.78 17.83
N LEU A 49 -0.85 -16.25 18.70
CA LEU A 49 -0.96 -14.82 18.98
C LEU A 49 0.37 -14.24 19.51
N ASN A 50 1.04 -14.96 20.40
CA ASN A 50 2.31 -14.50 20.96
C ASN A 50 3.43 -14.46 19.92
N ILE A 51 3.46 -15.41 18.99
CA ILE A 51 4.41 -15.41 17.87
C ILE A 51 4.12 -14.23 16.94
N LYS A 52 2.85 -14.05 16.53
CA LYS A 52 2.47 -13.02 15.56
C LYS A 52 2.58 -11.59 16.09
N ARG A 53 2.45 -11.37 17.41
CA ARG A 53 2.49 -10.01 17.98
C ARG A 53 3.89 -9.40 18.09
N GLY A 54 4.92 -10.24 18.15
CA GLY A 54 6.28 -9.78 18.47
C GLY A 54 6.29 -8.97 19.76
N ASP A 55 6.84 -7.76 19.70
CA ASP A 55 7.01 -6.89 20.87
C ASP A 55 5.74 -6.15 21.31
N LYS A 56 4.65 -6.24 20.53
CA LYS A 56 3.43 -5.49 20.82
C LYS A 56 2.60 -6.12 21.93
N SER A 57 1.80 -5.28 22.60
CA SER A 57 0.83 -5.76 23.58
C SER A 57 -0.32 -6.53 22.89
N LYS A 58 -0.96 -7.46 23.60
CA LYS A 58 -2.02 -8.31 23.02
C LYS A 58 -3.20 -7.49 22.47
N GLY A 59 -3.67 -6.51 23.25
CA GLY A 59 -4.80 -5.65 22.86
C GLY A 59 -4.47 -4.70 21.71
N GLU A 60 -3.26 -4.14 21.71
CA GLU A 60 -2.78 -3.30 20.61
C GLU A 60 -2.68 -4.09 19.31
N TRP A 61 -2.08 -5.29 19.36
CA TRP A 61 -1.94 -6.14 18.19
C TRP A 61 -3.30 -6.57 17.63
N LEU A 62 -4.23 -7.01 18.47
CA LEU A 62 -5.60 -7.38 18.05
C LEU A 62 -6.33 -6.19 17.42
N ARG A 63 -6.17 -5.00 17.99
CA ARG A 63 -6.74 -3.77 17.43
C ARG A 63 -6.18 -3.48 16.04
N MET A 64 -4.87 -3.58 15.86
CA MET A 64 -4.27 -3.34 14.54
C MET A 64 -4.65 -4.41 13.51
N ALA A 65 -4.75 -5.66 13.95
CA ALA A 65 -5.22 -6.76 13.10
C ALA A 65 -6.67 -6.54 12.65
N PHE A 66 -7.57 -6.14 13.55
CA PHE A 66 -8.97 -5.83 13.24
C PHE A 66 -9.11 -4.61 12.32
N LEU A 67 -8.31 -3.56 12.55
CA LEU A 67 -8.35 -2.34 11.73
C LEU A 67 -7.59 -2.46 10.41
N HIS A 68 -7.07 -3.65 10.07
CA HIS A 68 -6.25 -3.88 8.88
C HIS A 68 -5.06 -2.90 8.75
N THR A 69 -4.55 -2.38 9.87
CA THR A 69 -3.36 -1.50 9.89
C THR A 69 -2.05 -2.27 10.03
N SER A 70 -2.10 -3.60 10.13
CA SER A 70 -0.93 -4.43 9.86
C SER A 70 -0.46 -4.20 8.42
N PRO A 71 0.86 -4.13 8.14
CA PRO A 71 1.33 -4.08 6.76
C PRO A 71 0.64 -5.20 5.99
N SER A 72 -0.10 -4.84 4.94
CA SER A 72 -0.85 -5.78 4.13
C SER A 72 0.15 -6.84 3.66
N ILE A 73 -0.03 -8.08 4.12
CA ILE A 73 0.75 -9.20 3.61
C ILE A 73 0.37 -9.26 2.14
N ILE A 74 1.32 -8.92 1.26
CA ILE A 74 1.12 -9.04 -0.18
C ILE A 74 0.62 -10.47 -0.41
N PRO A 75 -0.58 -10.67 -0.97
CA PRO A 75 -1.09 -12.01 -1.22
C PRO A 75 -0.02 -12.80 -1.98
N GLU A 76 0.25 -14.03 -1.58
CA GLU A 76 1.34 -14.83 -2.19
C GLU A 76 1.22 -14.89 -3.71
N ILE A 77 -0.02 -14.95 -4.23
CA ILE A 77 -0.36 -14.87 -5.66
C ILE A 77 0.22 -13.64 -6.37
N ASN A 78 0.36 -12.52 -5.67
CA ASN A 78 0.90 -11.29 -6.23
C ASN A 78 2.43 -11.24 -6.15
N VAL A 79 3.06 -11.96 -5.21
CA VAL A 79 4.52 -11.91 -5.01
C VAL A 79 5.27 -12.32 -6.28
N GLU A 80 4.81 -13.36 -6.96
CA GLU A 80 5.41 -13.80 -8.23
C GLU A 80 5.21 -12.77 -9.35
N ALA A 81 4.03 -12.16 -9.43
CA ALA A 81 3.76 -11.09 -10.40
C ALA A 81 4.66 -9.87 -10.17
N TRP A 82 4.85 -9.45 -8.91
CA TRP A 82 5.74 -8.35 -8.55
C TRP A 82 7.21 -8.66 -8.87
N LYS A 83 7.66 -9.91 -8.68
CA LYS A 83 9.02 -10.33 -9.09
C LYS A 83 9.20 -10.22 -10.60
N ALA A 84 8.27 -10.76 -11.39
CA ALA A 84 8.33 -10.68 -12.85
C ALA A 84 8.34 -9.22 -13.35
N LEU A 85 7.54 -8.34 -12.74
CA LEU A 85 7.55 -6.91 -13.07
C LEU A 85 8.88 -6.22 -12.71
N SER A 86 9.50 -6.60 -11.58
CA SER A 86 10.79 -6.07 -11.16
C SER A 86 11.89 -6.43 -12.18
N ASP A 87 11.91 -7.68 -12.64
CA ASP A 87 12.88 -8.14 -13.63
C ASP A 87 12.77 -7.37 -14.95
N ILE A 88 11.54 -7.13 -15.43
CA ILE A 88 11.30 -6.31 -16.63
C ILE A 88 11.75 -4.85 -16.42
N SER A 89 11.45 -4.26 -15.26
CA SER A 89 11.86 -2.90 -14.93
C SER A 89 13.39 -2.75 -14.94
N GLN A 90 14.12 -3.75 -14.43
CA GLN A 90 15.58 -3.76 -14.49
C GLN A 90 16.10 -3.83 -15.94
N LYS A 91 15.51 -4.70 -16.77
CA LYS A 91 15.89 -4.81 -18.20
C LYS A 91 15.63 -3.49 -18.95
N LEU A 92 14.48 -2.86 -18.73
CA LEU A 92 14.16 -1.54 -19.31
C LEU A 92 15.11 -0.45 -18.83
N ASN A 93 15.45 -0.42 -17.54
CA ASN A 93 16.42 0.55 -17.02
C ASN A 93 17.82 0.36 -17.65
N ARG A 94 18.25 -0.87 -17.92
CA ARG A 94 19.52 -1.12 -18.62
C ARG A 94 19.49 -0.60 -20.05
N ILE A 95 18.35 -0.74 -20.74
CA ILE A 95 18.17 -0.18 -22.08
C ILE A 95 18.15 1.35 -22.03
N ALA A 96 17.45 1.96 -21.07
CA ALA A 96 17.42 3.41 -20.90
C ALA A 96 18.83 3.98 -20.65
N ILE A 97 19.60 3.38 -19.73
CA ILE A 97 20.99 3.76 -19.46
C ILE A 97 21.86 3.61 -20.72
N HIS A 98 21.66 2.54 -21.50
CA HIS A 98 22.40 2.33 -22.74
C HIS A 98 22.11 3.41 -23.78
N ILE A 99 20.84 3.82 -23.91
CA ILE A 99 20.41 4.89 -24.81
C ILE A 99 20.91 6.25 -24.32
N ASP A 100 20.79 6.55 -23.02
CA ASP A 100 21.24 7.81 -22.42
C ASP A 100 22.77 7.99 -22.51
N GLY A 101 23.51 6.89 -22.53
CA GLY A 101 24.97 6.87 -22.71
C GLY A 101 25.44 7.08 -24.15
N LYS A 102 24.53 7.08 -25.15
CA LYS A 102 24.90 7.33 -26.55
C LYS A 102 25.11 8.81 -26.82
N SER A 103 26.02 9.11 -27.76
CA SER A 103 26.23 10.46 -28.26
C SER A 103 24.99 10.96 -29.02
N LYS A 104 24.73 12.26 -28.96
CA LYS A 104 23.54 12.91 -29.57
C LYS A 104 23.40 12.68 -31.08
N ASP A 105 24.49 12.31 -31.75
CA ASP A 105 24.57 12.11 -33.20
C ASP A 105 24.48 10.63 -33.61
N SER A 106 24.42 9.70 -32.65
CA SER A 106 24.33 8.27 -32.92
C SER A 106 22.87 7.84 -33.05
N GLN A 107 22.49 7.34 -34.23
CA GLN A 107 21.16 6.77 -34.44
C GLN A 107 20.99 5.48 -33.64
N LEU A 108 19.77 5.25 -33.12
CA LEU A 108 19.40 3.97 -32.53
C LEU A 108 19.45 2.89 -33.61
N THR A 109 20.22 1.85 -33.33
CA THR A 109 20.31 0.67 -34.19
C THR A 109 18.98 -0.10 -34.17
N HIS A 110 18.69 -0.82 -35.26
CA HIS A 110 17.50 -1.67 -35.33
C HIS A 110 17.44 -2.69 -34.19
N THR A 111 18.59 -3.17 -33.73
CA THR A 111 18.72 -4.11 -32.61
C THR A 111 18.29 -3.49 -31.28
N GLU A 112 18.60 -2.21 -31.02
CA GLU A 112 18.17 -1.51 -29.81
C GLU A 112 16.67 -1.22 -29.82
N LEU A 113 16.14 -0.77 -30.96
CA LEU A 113 14.71 -0.56 -31.14
C LEU A 113 13.93 -1.87 -30.96
N PHE A 114 14.47 -2.98 -31.45
CA PHE A 114 13.93 -4.31 -31.23
C PHE A 114 13.97 -4.73 -29.75
N ALA A 115 15.09 -4.48 -29.05
CA ALA A 115 15.21 -4.79 -27.63
C ALA A 115 14.19 -4.01 -26.77
N VAL A 116 13.99 -2.71 -27.06
CA VAL A 116 12.94 -1.89 -26.42
C VAL A 116 11.56 -2.47 -26.70
N LYS A 117 11.24 -2.73 -27.97
CA LYS A 117 9.94 -3.26 -28.39
C LYS A 117 9.63 -4.59 -27.69
N ARG A 118 10.60 -5.50 -27.63
CA ARG A 118 10.49 -6.80 -26.94
C ARG A 118 10.18 -6.63 -25.45
N GLN A 119 10.91 -5.75 -24.76
CA GLN A 119 10.69 -5.52 -23.33
C GLN A 119 9.33 -4.86 -23.05
N LEU A 120 8.85 -4.00 -23.95
CA LEU A 120 7.55 -3.36 -23.83
C LEU A 120 6.39 -4.35 -24.10
N GLU A 121 6.56 -5.28 -25.05
CA GLU A 121 5.64 -6.40 -25.27
C GLU A 121 5.60 -7.36 -24.07
N GLU A 122 6.75 -7.70 -23.47
CA GLU A 122 6.86 -8.53 -22.27
C GLU A 122 6.19 -7.87 -21.06
N LEU A 123 6.38 -6.55 -20.87
CA LEU A 123 5.69 -5.76 -19.86
C LEU A 123 4.18 -5.76 -20.08
N ARG A 124 3.73 -5.50 -21.31
CA ARG A 124 2.30 -5.49 -21.67
C ARG A 124 1.67 -6.85 -21.38
N HIS A 125 2.34 -7.95 -21.71
CA HIS A 125 1.84 -9.29 -21.44
C HIS A 125 1.70 -9.56 -19.94
N ASN A 126 2.70 -9.18 -19.14
CA ASN A 126 2.66 -9.36 -17.68
C ASN A 126 1.64 -8.45 -16.98
N LEU A 127 1.36 -7.25 -17.51
CA LEU A 127 0.35 -6.33 -16.96
C LEU A 127 -1.08 -6.67 -17.39
N LEU A 128 -1.27 -7.08 -18.66
CA LEU A 128 -2.60 -7.31 -19.21
C LEU A 128 -3.07 -8.76 -19.10
N ARG A 129 -2.15 -9.72 -18.90
CA ARG A 129 -2.39 -11.17 -18.70
C ARG A 129 -3.72 -11.64 -19.30
N THR A 130 -3.87 -11.51 -20.62
CA THR A 130 -5.13 -11.87 -21.31
C THR A 130 -5.22 -13.36 -21.64
N ASP A 131 -4.13 -14.12 -21.51
CA ASP A 131 -4.10 -15.49 -21.98
C ASP A 131 -3.10 -16.32 -21.17
N PHE A 132 -3.61 -17.29 -20.42
CA PHE A 132 -2.85 -18.21 -19.57
C PHE A 132 -1.88 -19.14 -20.35
N TRP A 133 -1.79 -19.05 -21.69
CA TRP A 133 -1.15 -20.10 -22.53
C TRP A 133 -0.52 -19.65 -23.87
N SER A 134 -0.08 -18.41 -24.05
CA SER A 134 0.57 -18.00 -25.32
C SER A 134 2.10 -17.98 -25.21
N ILE A 135 2.75 -18.93 -25.91
CA ILE A 135 4.21 -19.06 -26.02
C ILE A 135 4.75 -17.86 -26.83
N PRO A 136 5.84 -17.21 -26.41
CA PRO A 136 6.47 -16.15 -27.20
C PRO A 136 6.94 -16.71 -28.55
N ARG A 137 6.41 -16.18 -29.66
CA ARG A 137 6.93 -16.51 -31.00
C ARG A 137 8.12 -15.60 -31.30
N GLU A 138 9.31 -16.17 -31.18
CA GLU A 138 10.56 -15.57 -31.65
C GLU A 138 10.58 -15.59 -33.19
N GLY A 139 9.91 -14.63 -33.82
CA GLY A 139 9.98 -14.41 -35.25
C GLY A 139 11.09 -13.42 -35.59
N TYR A 140 12.12 -13.91 -36.29
CA TYR A 140 13.11 -13.14 -37.08
C TYR A 140 14.02 -12.19 -36.29
N ALA A 141 14.86 -12.74 -35.41
CA ALA A 141 15.97 -12.00 -34.78
C ALA A 141 17.33 -12.20 -35.49
N GLU A 142 17.33 -12.68 -36.74
CA GLU A 142 18.55 -12.86 -37.52
C GLU A 142 18.66 -11.77 -38.58
N ASP A 143 19.74 -11.00 -38.51
CA ASP A 143 20.18 -10.13 -39.60
C ASP A 143 20.64 -11.04 -40.76
N GLN A 144 19.86 -11.10 -41.84
CA GLN A 144 20.28 -11.81 -43.04
C GLN A 144 21.37 -11.00 -43.74
N GLU A 145 22.61 -11.49 -43.65
CA GLU A 145 23.70 -11.02 -44.50
C GLU A 145 23.43 -11.39 -45.96
N ARG A 146 23.76 -10.45 -46.85
CA ARG A 146 23.42 -10.44 -48.28
C ARG A 146 24.51 -11.07 -49.13
#